data_AF-A0A257L1G7-F1
#
_entry.id   AF-A0A257L1G7-F1
#
_cell.length_a   1.000
_cell.length_b   1.000
_cell.length_c   1.000
_cell.angle_alpha   90.00
_cell.angle_beta   90.00
_cell.angle_gamma   90.00
#
_symmetry.space_group_name_H-M   'P 1'
#
loop_
_entity.id
_entity.type
_entity.pdbx_description
1 polymer ?
#
loop_
_entity_poly.entity_id
_entity_poly.type
_entity_poly.pdbx_seq_one_letter_code
_entity_poly.pdbx_strand_id
1 'polypeptide(L)'
;MFPIKKVQILLGFVWCLTSFLTQAQSNKLRAANSEFDKMSYAQAVRNYESFLGNGRHEKEQLKEALTKLAFSYRKLQDSKNAERVYRDLFKDFDASLDSDQILYYAQALANNGKYRESQKMYSRYGEQQKEDLRGRKFTVAYMDNATFYKDSSLYDVDFVYPLNTRYSDFSPMFYENGLVFVSARNEGSGIKRVFNQNETPFLDLFLFSDTMSLRKETHKTVETIQASLGSSGKSAKPNKTQENDSFDDIEEPEIDEFSKSINSKYHEGPVTFFKDYKKIVFTRNNYNKGKAKKSEKGINMLKLFIATKKGNKWTDIKELPFNSNEYSTGHPALSPDNRKMYFVSDMPGGFGGTDIYVVDYREGNWGAPINLGREVNTEGNEMFPFVDEIGNFYFASDGHAG
;
A
#
# COMPACT_ATOMS: atom_id res chain seq x y z
N MET A 1 -62.20 37.85 28.84
CA MET A 1 -61.41 36.84 29.58
C MET A 1 -61.36 35.58 28.71
N PHE A 2 -60.42 35.51 27.76
CA PHE A 2 -60.20 34.36 26.88
C PHE A 2 -58.99 33.56 27.39
N PRO A 3 -59.00 32.22 27.41
CA PRO A 3 -58.04 31.45 28.18
C PRO A 3 -56.71 31.30 27.44
N ILE A 4 -55.71 32.08 27.87
CA ILE A 4 -54.30 32.05 27.41
C ILE A 4 -53.61 30.69 27.66
N LYS A 5 -54.16 29.84 28.53
CA LYS A 5 -53.58 28.55 28.90
C LYS A 5 -53.61 27.46 27.83
N LYS A 6 -54.46 27.57 26.79
CA LYS A 6 -54.51 26.55 25.71
C LYS A 6 -53.46 26.75 24.62
N VAL A 7 -52.88 27.94 24.48
CA VAL A 7 -51.90 28.26 23.42
C VAL A 7 -50.48 27.83 23.81
N GLN A 8 -50.12 27.86 25.10
CA GLN A 8 -48.79 27.44 25.57
C GLN A 8 -48.57 25.92 25.51
N ILE A 9 -49.65 25.12 25.64
CA ILE A 9 -49.58 23.65 25.52
C ILE A 9 -49.38 23.25 24.05
N LEU A 10 -49.92 24.01 23.09
CA LEU A 10 -49.72 23.75 21.67
C LEU A 10 -48.28 24.11 21.21
N LEU A 11 -47.69 25.19 21.75
CA LEU A 11 -46.32 25.60 21.45
C LEU A 11 -45.26 24.65 22.05
N GLY A 12 -45.50 24.08 23.23
CA GLY A 12 -44.62 23.07 23.82
C GLY A 12 -44.63 21.72 23.08
N PHE A 13 -45.75 21.36 22.45
CA PHE A 13 -45.85 20.14 21.64
C PHE A 13 -45.13 20.27 20.28
N VAL A 14 -45.15 21.47 19.68
CA VAL A 14 -44.43 21.76 18.43
C VAL A 14 -42.91 21.83 18.66
N TRP A 15 -42.45 22.21 19.84
CA TRP A 15 -41.02 22.20 20.21
C TRP A 15 -40.48 20.81 20.59
N CYS A 16 -41.32 19.88 21.02
CA CYS A 16 -40.90 18.48 21.27
C CYS A 16 -40.90 17.61 20.00
N LEU A 17 -41.63 18.01 18.95
CA LEU A 17 -41.68 17.31 17.66
C LEU A 17 -40.55 17.66 16.69
N THR A 18 -39.70 18.66 17.01
CA THR A 18 -38.56 19.05 16.17
C THR A 18 -37.22 18.45 16.61
N SER A 19 -37.19 17.71 17.72
CA SER A 19 -35.95 17.18 18.32
C SER A 19 -35.68 15.69 18.04
N PHE A 20 -36.49 15.04 17.21
CA PHE A 20 -36.29 13.63 16.82
C PHE A 20 -36.40 13.44 15.30
N LEU A 21 -35.60 14.18 14.54
CA LEU A 21 -35.14 13.68 13.23
C LEU A 21 -33.86 12.88 13.47
N THR A 22 -33.98 11.73 14.11
CA THR A 22 -32.93 10.71 14.02
C THR A 22 -32.91 10.25 12.57
N GLN A 23 -32.00 10.80 11.76
CA GLN A 23 -31.76 10.27 10.41
C GLN A 23 -31.31 8.83 10.56
N ALA A 24 -32.22 7.90 10.30
CA ALA A 24 -31.95 6.49 10.37
C ALA A 24 -31.09 6.11 9.17
N GLN A 25 -29.78 5.99 9.39
CA GLN A 25 -28.85 5.48 8.38
C GLN A 25 -29.34 4.13 7.86
N SER A 26 -29.33 3.95 6.53
CA SER A 26 -29.79 2.70 5.93
C SER A 26 -29.00 1.50 6.46
N ASN A 27 -29.66 0.36 6.65
CA ASN A 27 -29.01 -0.85 7.15
C ASN A 27 -27.85 -1.31 6.22
N LYS A 28 -27.98 -1.09 4.91
CA LYS A 28 -26.93 -1.40 3.93
C LYS A 28 -25.70 -0.50 4.11
N LEU A 29 -25.91 0.80 4.30
CA LEU A 29 -24.82 1.75 4.54
C LEU A 29 -24.12 1.44 5.88
N ARG A 30 -24.88 1.13 6.94
CA ARG A 30 -24.30 0.71 8.23
C ARG A 30 -23.44 -0.55 8.09
N ALA A 31 -23.88 -1.53 7.29
CA ALA A 31 -23.10 -2.73 7.03
C ALA A 31 -21.81 -2.43 6.24
N ALA A 32 -21.85 -1.52 5.26
CA ALA A 32 -20.66 -1.08 4.54
C ALA A 32 -19.66 -0.36 5.47
N ASN A 33 -20.15 0.56 6.31
CA ASN A 33 -19.36 1.27 7.30
C ASN A 33 -18.68 0.33 8.30
N SER A 34 -19.41 -0.67 8.80
CA SER A 34 -18.86 -1.69 9.71
C SER A 34 -17.64 -2.39 9.12
N GLU A 35 -17.65 -2.69 7.81
CA GLU A 35 -16.50 -3.30 7.13
C GLU A 35 -15.36 -2.31 6.91
N PHE A 36 -15.70 -1.07 6.55
CA PHE A 36 -14.73 0.03 6.45
C PHE A 36 -13.99 0.28 7.77
N ASP A 37 -14.72 0.33 8.89
CA ASP A 37 -14.16 0.60 10.23
C ASP A 37 -13.25 -0.54 10.71
N LYS A 38 -13.49 -1.77 10.24
CA LYS A 38 -12.60 -2.93 10.44
C LYS A 38 -11.44 -2.97 9.44
N MET A 39 -11.30 -1.94 8.59
CA MET A 39 -10.33 -1.86 7.49
C MET A 39 -10.49 -2.98 6.45
N SER A 40 -11.65 -3.63 6.39
CA SER A 40 -11.99 -4.69 5.43
C SER A 40 -12.37 -4.05 4.09
N TYR A 41 -11.41 -3.39 3.44
CA TYR A 41 -11.70 -2.49 2.31
C TYR A 41 -12.28 -3.23 1.10
N ALA A 42 -11.84 -4.45 0.81
CA ALA A 42 -12.42 -5.27 -0.26
C ALA A 42 -13.93 -5.54 -0.04
N GLN A 43 -14.32 -5.92 1.18
CA GLN A 43 -15.73 -6.13 1.51
C GLN A 43 -16.50 -4.80 1.61
N ALA A 44 -15.86 -3.74 2.11
CA ALA A 44 -16.45 -2.41 2.17
C ALA A 44 -16.81 -1.92 0.76
N VAL A 45 -15.90 -2.05 -0.23
CA VAL A 45 -16.17 -1.74 -1.65
C VAL A 45 -17.41 -2.48 -2.13
N ARG A 46 -17.48 -3.81 -1.95
CA ARG A 46 -18.65 -4.61 -2.38
C ARG A 46 -19.96 -4.10 -1.76
N ASN A 47 -19.93 -3.75 -0.48
CA ASN A 47 -21.11 -3.28 0.23
C ASN A 47 -21.53 -1.86 -0.18
N TYR A 48 -20.57 -0.95 -0.42
CA TYR A 48 -20.86 0.40 -0.91
C TYR A 48 -21.37 0.39 -2.35
N GLU A 49 -20.75 -0.37 -3.25
CA GLU A 49 -21.24 -0.53 -4.63
C GLU A 49 -22.66 -1.11 -4.65
N SER A 50 -22.91 -2.12 -3.82
CA SER A 50 -24.27 -2.65 -3.62
C SER A 50 -25.22 -1.59 -3.08
N PHE A 51 -24.82 -0.80 -2.07
CA PHE A 51 -25.65 0.28 -1.55
C PHE A 51 -26.01 1.28 -2.65
N LEU A 52 -25.02 1.82 -3.39
CA LEU A 52 -25.19 2.83 -4.43
C LEU A 52 -25.97 2.34 -5.66
N GLY A 53 -25.93 1.04 -5.95
CA GLY A 53 -26.74 0.43 -7.01
C GLY A 53 -28.24 0.32 -6.68
N ASN A 54 -28.66 0.62 -5.45
CA ASN A 54 -30.02 0.39 -4.97
C ASN A 54 -30.85 1.68 -4.80
N GLY A 55 -31.43 2.16 -5.90
CA GLY A 55 -32.42 3.23 -5.88
C GLY A 55 -31.83 4.61 -5.59
N ARG A 56 -32.67 5.53 -5.11
CA ARG A 56 -32.24 6.89 -4.75
C ARG A 56 -31.83 6.94 -3.28
N HIS A 57 -30.77 7.68 -2.99
CA HIS A 57 -30.25 7.86 -1.65
C HIS A 57 -30.40 9.31 -1.19
N GLU A 58 -30.55 9.50 0.12
CA GLU A 58 -30.44 10.82 0.73
C GLU A 58 -29.05 11.40 0.48
N LYS A 59 -28.98 12.72 0.31
CA LYS A 59 -27.76 13.43 -0.09
C LYS A 59 -26.56 13.16 0.84
N GLU A 60 -26.79 13.14 2.15
CA GLU A 60 -25.74 12.86 3.13
C GLU A 60 -25.25 11.41 3.08
N GLN A 61 -26.17 10.45 2.93
CA GLN A 61 -25.82 9.03 2.81
C GLN A 61 -25.05 8.75 1.52
N LEU A 62 -25.42 9.44 0.42
CA LEU A 62 -24.71 9.37 -0.84
C LEU A 62 -23.27 9.90 -0.71
N LYS A 63 -23.10 11.07 -0.09
CA LYS A 63 -21.77 11.67 0.14
C LYS A 63 -20.89 10.76 0.98
N GLU A 64 -21.42 10.25 2.09
CA GLU A 64 -20.70 9.34 2.98
C GLU A 64 -20.25 8.08 2.25
N ALA A 65 -21.16 7.43 1.52
CA ALA A 65 -20.87 6.21 0.78
C ALA A 65 -19.80 6.43 -0.29
N LEU A 66 -19.93 7.48 -1.13
CA LEU A 66 -18.95 7.80 -2.16
C LEU A 66 -17.58 8.12 -1.56
N THR A 67 -17.54 8.87 -0.46
CA THR A 67 -16.29 9.21 0.25
C THR A 67 -15.55 7.96 0.72
N LYS A 68 -16.24 7.08 1.45
CA LYS A 68 -15.64 5.86 1.99
C LYS A 68 -15.34 4.83 0.91
N LEU A 69 -16.14 4.77 -0.16
CA LEU A 69 -15.89 3.92 -1.31
C LEU A 69 -14.63 4.36 -2.07
N ALA A 70 -14.49 5.64 -2.38
CA ALA A 70 -13.31 6.18 -3.06
C ALA A 70 -12.04 5.94 -2.24
N PHE A 71 -12.10 6.17 -0.92
CA PHE A 71 -11.01 5.83 -0.01
C PHE A 71 -10.70 4.33 -0.01
N SER A 72 -11.71 3.47 -0.01
CA SER A 72 -11.50 2.02 -0.04
C SER A 72 -10.80 1.59 -1.33
N TYR A 73 -11.22 2.12 -2.49
CA TYR A 73 -10.53 1.86 -3.76
C TYR A 73 -9.09 2.36 -3.75
N ARG A 74 -8.82 3.54 -3.18
CA ARG A 74 -7.45 4.04 -2.95
C ARG A 74 -6.63 3.07 -2.11
N LYS A 75 -7.18 2.53 -1.01
CA LYS A 75 -6.48 1.55 -0.14
C LYS A 75 -6.22 0.22 -0.83
N LEU A 76 -7.03 -0.14 -1.82
CA LEU A 76 -6.84 -1.32 -2.66
C LEU A 76 -5.97 -1.05 -3.90
N GLN A 77 -5.44 0.17 -4.05
CA GLN A 77 -4.66 0.62 -5.21
C GLN A 77 -5.40 0.50 -6.56
N ASP A 78 -6.74 0.47 -6.55
CA ASP A 78 -7.56 0.48 -7.75
C ASP A 78 -7.82 1.94 -8.19
N SER A 79 -6.81 2.53 -8.83
CA SER A 79 -6.83 3.94 -9.25
C SER A 79 -7.93 4.23 -10.27
N LYS A 80 -8.31 3.26 -11.11
CA LYS A 80 -9.36 3.43 -12.12
C LYS A 80 -10.72 3.61 -11.47
N ASN A 81 -11.08 2.74 -10.53
CA ASN A 81 -12.35 2.90 -9.82
C ASN A 81 -12.33 4.05 -8.82
N ALA A 82 -11.20 4.30 -8.14
CA ALA A 82 -11.06 5.47 -7.28
C ALA A 82 -11.36 6.76 -8.05
N GLU A 83 -10.77 6.95 -9.24
CA GLU A 83 -11.03 8.12 -10.09
C GLU A 83 -12.51 8.24 -10.46
N ARG A 84 -13.16 7.14 -10.87
CA ARG A 84 -14.60 7.15 -11.20
C ARG A 84 -15.43 7.65 -10.02
N VAL A 85 -15.21 7.09 -8.84
CA VAL A 85 -16.00 7.42 -7.64
C VAL A 85 -15.71 8.83 -7.15
N TYR A 86 -14.45 9.28 -7.20
CA TYR A 86 -14.12 10.68 -6.90
C TYR A 86 -14.80 11.64 -7.88
N ARG A 87 -14.82 11.34 -9.18
CA ARG A 87 -15.54 12.18 -10.16
C ARG A 87 -17.03 12.30 -9.81
N ASP A 88 -17.68 11.19 -9.42
CA ASP A 88 -19.08 11.19 -8.99
C ASP A 88 -19.28 12.00 -7.70
N LEU A 89 -18.34 11.89 -6.75
CA LEU A 89 -18.34 12.68 -5.52
C LEU A 89 -18.18 14.19 -5.82
N PHE A 90 -17.24 14.58 -6.67
CA PHE A 90 -17.02 15.97 -7.05
C PHE A 90 -18.23 16.57 -7.77
N LYS A 91 -18.89 15.79 -8.64
CA LYS A 91 -20.04 16.28 -9.43
C LYS A 91 -21.14 16.92 -8.57
N ASP A 92 -21.48 16.31 -7.43
CA ASP A 92 -22.62 16.73 -6.61
C ASP A 92 -22.20 17.40 -5.28
N PHE A 93 -20.92 17.31 -4.90
CA PHE A 93 -20.43 17.72 -3.58
C PHE A 93 -19.19 18.61 -3.58
N ASP A 94 -18.73 19.09 -4.74
CA ASP A 94 -17.48 19.86 -4.94
C ASP A 94 -17.17 20.93 -3.88
N ALA A 95 -18.17 21.73 -3.51
CA ALA A 95 -18.00 22.85 -2.57
C ALA A 95 -17.80 22.42 -1.11
N SER A 96 -17.99 21.14 -0.80
CA SER A 96 -18.00 20.59 0.56
C SER A 96 -16.94 19.52 0.79
N LEU A 97 -15.99 19.39 -0.14
CA LEU A 97 -14.90 18.44 -0.04
C LEU A 97 -13.74 19.00 0.77
N ASP A 98 -13.15 18.15 1.60
CA ASP A 98 -11.95 18.47 2.36
C ASP A 98 -10.69 18.35 1.50
N SER A 99 -9.56 18.82 2.05
CA SER A 99 -8.28 18.81 1.35
C SER A 99 -7.78 17.41 1.03
N ASP A 100 -8.07 16.41 1.87
CA ASP A 100 -7.61 15.04 1.68
C ASP A 100 -8.33 14.41 0.47
N GLN A 101 -9.63 14.64 0.34
CA GLN A 101 -10.41 14.20 -0.83
C GLN A 101 -9.89 14.83 -2.13
N ILE A 102 -9.48 16.10 -2.09
CA ILE A 102 -8.87 16.77 -3.25
C ILE A 102 -7.52 16.17 -3.59
N LEU A 103 -6.66 15.96 -2.59
CA LEU A 103 -5.34 15.33 -2.77
C LEU A 103 -5.47 13.93 -3.36
N TYR A 104 -6.34 13.09 -2.80
CA TYR A 104 -6.51 11.71 -3.24
C TYR A 104 -7.10 11.61 -4.64
N TYR A 105 -7.98 12.54 -5.02
CA TYR A 105 -8.45 12.61 -6.39
C TYR A 105 -7.32 13.03 -7.35
N ALA A 106 -6.49 13.99 -6.95
CA ALA A 106 -5.30 14.39 -7.73
C ALA A 106 -4.35 13.20 -7.97
N GLN A 107 -4.09 12.40 -6.93
CA GLN A 107 -3.29 11.18 -7.00
C GLN A 107 -3.91 10.11 -7.92
N ALA A 108 -5.22 9.87 -7.80
CA ALA A 108 -5.92 8.91 -8.67
C ALA A 108 -5.85 9.31 -10.15
N LEU A 109 -6.01 10.61 -10.45
CA LEU A 109 -5.85 11.15 -11.80
C LEU A 109 -4.42 10.96 -12.32
N ALA A 110 -3.41 11.25 -11.51
CA ALA A 110 -2.00 11.06 -11.88
C ALA A 110 -1.67 9.59 -12.19
N ASN A 111 -2.11 8.67 -11.32
CA ASN A 111 -1.92 7.22 -11.51
C ASN A 111 -2.59 6.70 -12.80
N ASN A 112 -3.62 7.38 -13.28
CA ASN A 112 -4.30 7.06 -14.54
C ASN A 112 -3.77 7.87 -15.73
N GLY A 113 -2.63 8.56 -15.59
CA GLY A 113 -1.99 9.35 -16.65
C GLY A 113 -2.67 10.68 -16.99
N LYS A 114 -3.65 11.11 -16.19
CA LYS A 114 -4.41 12.35 -16.41
C LYS A 114 -3.75 13.56 -15.76
N TYR A 115 -2.48 13.80 -16.11
CA TYR A 115 -1.63 14.78 -15.45
C TYR A 115 -2.19 16.21 -15.47
N ARG A 116 -2.84 16.63 -16.56
CA ARG A 116 -3.44 17.98 -16.66
C ARG A 116 -4.64 18.17 -15.72
N GLU A 117 -5.43 17.12 -15.51
CA GLU A 117 -6.55 17.17 -14.54
C GLU A 117 -6.00 17.09 -13.11
N SER A 118 -5.03 16.21 -12.89
CA SER A 118 -4.31 16.08 -11.60
C SER A 118 -3.68 17.41 -11.17
N GLN A 119 -3.00 18.10 -12.08
CA GLN A 119 -2.39 19.41 -11.86
C GLN A 119 -3.40 20.43 -11.28
N LYS A 120 -4.62 20.49 -11.83
CA LYS A 120 -5.66 21.40 -11.33
C LYS A 120 -6.05 21.07 -9.90
N MET A 121 -6.16 19.77 -9.58
CA MET A 121 -6.49 19.32 -8.24
C MET A 121 -5.36 19.59 -7.24
N TYR A 122 -4.10 19.36 -7.62
CA TYR A 122 -2.94 19.74 -6.80
C TYR A 122 -2.84 21.24 -6.56
N SER A 123 -3.18 22.07 -7.56
CA SER A 123 -3.22 23.53 -7.40
C SER A 123 -4.27 23.92 -6.35
N ARG A 124 -5.48 23.38 -6.48
CA ARG A 124 -6.56 23.60 -5.51
C ARG A 124 -6.20 23.09 -4.12
N TYR A 125 -5.54 21.94 -4.03
CA TYR A 125 -5.04 21.40 -2.77
C TYR A 125 -4.04 22.35 -2.12
N GLY A 126 -3.05 22.85 -2.86
CA GLY A 126 -2.04 23.80 -2.36
C GLY A 126 -2.60 25.15 -1.93
N GLU A 127 -3.73 25.59 -2.49
CA GLU A 127 -4.45 26.78 -2.00
C GLU A 127 -5.05 26.57 -0.60
N GLN A 128 -5.49 25.35 -0.28
CA GLN A 128 -6.05 24.98 1.02
C GLN A 128 -4.98 24.58 2.04
N GLN A 129 -3.91 23.91 1.60
CA GLN A 129 -2.84 23.36 2.43
C GLN A 129 -1.48 23.97 2.04
N LYS A 130 -1.26 25.23 2.41
CA LYS A 130 -0.09 26.01 1.97
C LYS A 130 1.25 25.48 2.47
N GLU A 131 1.25 24.82 3.62
CA GLU A 131 2.45 24.22 4.23
C GLU A 131 2.77 22.84 3.66
N ASP A 132 1.80 22.17 3.02
CA ASP A 132 2.03 20.88 2.38
C ASP A 132 2.66 21.10 1.00
N LEU A 133 3.92 20.70 0.86
CA LEU A 133 4.70 20.99 -0.34
C LEU A 133 4.19 20.22 -1.56
N ARG A 134 3.40 19.14 -1.40
CA ARG A 134 2.89 18.34 -2.52
C ARG A 134 2.01 19.18 -3.43
N GLY A 135 1.17 20.07 -2.88
CA GLY A 135 0.33 20.97 -3.67
C GLY A 135 1.14 21.77 -4.69
N ARG A 136 2.18 22.47 -4.23
CA ARG A 136 3.06 23.26 -5.10
C ARG A 136 3.95 22.37 -5.99
N LYS A 137 4.62 21.35 -5.43
CA LYS A 137 5.58 20.50 -6.15
C LYS A 137 4.91 19.76 -7.31
N PHE A 138 3.79 19.08 -7.07
CA PHE A 138 3.09 18.34 -8.12
C PHE A 138 2.38 19.25 -9.13
N THR A 139 1.89 20.43 -8.71
CA THR A 139 1.36 21.43 -9.66
C THR A 139 2.43 21.84 -10.67
N VAL A 140 3.66 22.11 -10.21
CA VAL A 140 4.78 22.48 -11.09
C VAL A 140 5.21 21.29 -11.94
N ALA A 141 5.36 20.11 -11.34
CA ALA A 141 5.85 18.93 -12.06
C ALA A 141 4.90 18.46 -13.16
N TYR A 142 3.59 18.63 -12.99
CA TYR A 142 2.60 18.30 -14.02
C TYR A 142 2.32 19.44 -15.02
N MET A 143 2.99 20.60 -14.91
CA MET A 143 3.00 21.60 -15.99
C MET A 143 3.75 21.10 -17.22
N ASP A 144 4.86 20.39 -16.99
CA ASP A 144 5.70 19.78 -18.03
C ASP A 144 6.24 18.44 -17.50
N ASN A 145 5.57 17.35 -17.87
CA ASN A 145 5.95 16.01 -17.43
C ASN A 145 7.12 15.41 -18.25
N ALA A 146 7.62 16.11 -19.28
CA ALA A 146 8.75 15.63 -20.09
C ALA A 146 10.00 15.42 -19.24
N THR A 147 10.12 16.11 -18.10
CA THR A 147 11.24 15.95 -17.17
C THR A 147 11.34 14.54 -16.60
N PHE A 148 10.23 13.82 -16.43
CA PHE A 148 10.22 12.44 -15.91
C PHE A 148 10.72 11.40 -16.92
N TYR A 149 10.89 11.79 -18.19
CA TYR A 149 11.31 10.88 -19.26
C TYR A 149 12.74 11.16 -19.75
N LYS A 150 13.46 12.09 -19.10
CA LYS A 150 14.79 12.55 -19.55
C LYS A 150 15.83 11.44 -19.65
N ASP A 151 15.72 10.44 -18.79
CA ASP A 151 16.58 9.28 -18.68
C ASP A 151 15.88 7.99 -19.13
N SER A 152 14.68 8.08 -19.70
CA SER A 152 13.91 6.89 -20.11
C SER A 152 14.64 6.04 -21.16
N SER A 153 15.54 6.63 -21.95
CA SER A 153 16.39 5.92 -22.92
C SER A 153 17.63 5.26 -22.30
N LEU A 154 17.90 5.46 -21.01
CA LEU A 154 19.06 4.87 -20.32
C LEU A 154 18.75 3.46 -19.78
N TYR A 155 17.48 3.07 -19.73
CA TYR A 155 17.04 1.84 -19.08
C TYR A 155 16.00 1.12 -19.93
N ASP A 156 16.14 -0.21 -20.04
CA ASP A 156 15.08 -1.08 -20.53
C ASP A 156 14.34 -1.68 -19.32
N VAL A 157 13.01 -1.63 -19.35
CA VAL A 157 12.15 -2.23 -18.34
C VAL A 157 11.51 -3.49 -18.93
N ASP A 158 11.78 -4.64 -18.32
CA ASP A 158 11.29 -5.93 -18.77
C ASP A 158 10.69 -6.74 -17.64
N PHE A 159 9.78 -7.66 -17.99
CA PHE A 159 9.37 -8.72 -17.10
C PHE A 159 10.53 -9.70 -16.91
N VAL A 160 10.92 -9.90 -15.65
CA VAL A 160 11.98 -10.81 -15.27
C VAL A 160 11.37 -12.13 -14.82
N TYR A 161 11.51 -13.15 -15.66
CA TYR A 161 11.06 -14.50 -15.35
C TYR A 161 12.14 -15.24 -14.54
N PRO A 162 11.79 -16.02 -13.48
CA PRO A 162 10.45 -16.28 -12.93
C PRO A 162 10.08 -15.38 -11.72
N LEU A 163 10.78 -14.26 -11.53
CA LEU A 163 10.58 -13.40 -10.37
C LEU A 163 9.23 -12.69 -10.39
N ASN A 164 8.82 -12.14 -11.53
CA ASN A 164 7.56 -11.42 -11.62
C ASN A 164 6.36 -12.37 -11.75
N THR A 165 5.34 -12.14 -10.94
CA THR A 165 4.06 -12.85 -10.98
C THR A 165 2.90 -11.87 -11.11
N ARG A 166 1.68 -12.39 -11.18
CA ARG A 166 0.45 -11.57 -11.09
C ARG A 166 0.16 -11.03 -9.69
N TYR A 167 0.90 -11.49 -8.68
CA TYR A 167 0.77 -11.05 -7.30
C TYR A 167 1.80 -9.96 -7.01
N SER A 168 1.80 -9.44 -5.78
CA SER A 168 2.85 -8.52 -5.34
C SER A 168 4.19 -9.26 -5.25
N ASP A 169 5.18 -8.78 -6.01
CA ASP A 169 6.59 -9.18 -5.95
C ASP A 169 7.42 -7.91 -5.83
N PHE A 170 8.24 -7.79 -4.77
CA PHE A 170 8.97 -6.56 -4.52
C PHE A 170 10.15 -6.75 -3.56
N SER A 171 10.95 -5.68 -3.40
CA SER A 171 12.10 -5.60 -2.49
C SER A 171 13.12 -6.74 -2.66
N PRO A 172 13.66 -6.96 -3.87
CA PRO A 172 14.76 -7.90 -4.03
C PRO A 172 16.00 -7.42 -3.29
N MET A 173 16.71 -8.35 -2.65
CA MET A 173 17.95 -8.10 -1.93
C MET A 173 18.97 -9.18 -2.30
N PHE A 174 20.19 -8.78 -2.64
CA PHE A 174 21.27 -9.70 -2.92
C PHE A 174 21.59 -10.60 -1.73
N TYR A 175 21.71 -11.89 -2.00
CA TYR A 175 22.06 -12.91 -1.01
C TYR A 175 22.90 -14.00 -1.68
N GLU A 176 24.16 -14.10 -1.30
CA GLU A 176 25.13 -14.98 -1.96
C GLU A 176 25.15 -14.70 -3.49
N ASN A 177 24.90 -15.69 -4.34
CA ASN A 177 24.83 -15.51 -5.80
C ASN A 177 23.41 -15.15 -6.30
N GLY A 178 22.46 -15.08 -5.38
CA GLY A 178 21.03 -15.02 -5.66
C GLY A 178 20.36 -13.74 -5.16
N LEU A 179 19.03 -13.80 -5.13
CA LEU A 179 18.14 -12.77 -4.61
C LEU A 179 17.19 -13.38 -3.58
N VAL A 180 17.02 -12.66 -2.47
CA VAL A 180 15.89 -12.85 -1.57
C VAL A 180 14.90 -11.74 -1.82
N PHE A 181 13.63 -12.06 -2.02
CA PHE A 181 12.61 -11.09 -2.36
C PHE A 181 11.27 -11.43 -1.69
N VAL A 182 10.39 -10.44 -1.61
CA VAL A 182 9.07 -10.58 -0.99
C VAL A 182 8.05 -10.93 -2.05
N SER A 183 7.18 -11.91 -1.78
CA SER A 183 6.10 -12.27 -2.69
C SER A 183 4.84 -12.78 -2.00
N ALA A 184 3.70 -12.55 -2.62
CA ALA A 184 2.42 -13.18 -2.28
C ALA A 184 2.10 -14.41 -3.16
N ARG A 185 3.11 -14.99 -3.85
CA ARG A 185 2.93 -16.12 -4.80
C ARG A 185 2.38 -17.41 -4.18
N ASN A 186 2.59 -17.63 -2.89
CA ASN A 186 2.14 -18.86 -2.25
C ASN A 186 0.68 -18.74 -1.81
N GLU A 187 -0.23 -19.39 -2.54
CA GLU A 187 -1.64 -19.47 -2.13
C GLU A 187 -1.88 -20.46 -0.97
N GLY A 188 -0.87 -21.26 -0.60
CA GLY A 188 -0.99 -22.38 0.33
C GLY A 188 -1.89 -23.49 -0.23
N SER A 189 -1.41 -24.72 -0.30
CA SER A 189 -2.18 -25.89 -0.75
C SER A 189 -3.24 -26.38 0.26
N GLY A 190 -3.78 -25.49 1.10
CA GLY A 190 -4.69 -25.80 2.21
C GLY A 190 -5.51 -24.59 2.69
N ILE A 191 -5.53 -24.34 4.00
CA ILE A 191 -6.28 -23.21 4.59
C ILE A 191 -5.73 -21.89 4.02
N LYS A 192 -6.48 -21.26 3.11
CA LYS A 192 -6.17 -19.93 2.56
C LYS A 192 -6.22 -18.89 3.68
N ARG A 193 -5.05 -18.43 4.11
CA ARG A 193 -4.92 -17.28 5.01
C ARG A 193 -4.76 -16.05 4.14
N VAL A 194 -5.78 -15.18 4.17
CA VAL A 194 -5.77 -13.92 3.42
C VAL A 194 -5.68 -12.75 4.37
N PHE A 195 -5.06 -11.68 3.92
CA PHE A 195 -5.00 -10.41 4.63
C PHE A 195 -6.35 -9.72 4.54
N ASN A 196 -6.95 -9.42 5.69
CA ASN A 196 -8.33 -8.94 5.76
C ASN A 196 -8.58 -7.61 5.00
N GLN A 197 -7.55 -6.79 4.79
CA GLN A 197 -7.73 -5.49 4.15
C GLN A 197 -8.05 -5.59 2.65
N ASN A 198 -7.40 -6.51 1.96
CA ASN A 198 -7.44 -6.63 0.49
C ASN A 198 -7.72 -8.06 -0.02
N GLU A 199 -7.91 -9.03 0.88
CA GLU A 199 -8.15 -10.44 0.58
C GLU A 199 -7.03 -11.15 -0.20
N THR A 200 -5.80 -10.63 -0.15
CA THR A 200 -4.62 -11.27 -0.78
C THR A 200 -3.92 -12.26 0.15
N PRO A 201 -3.13 -13.22 -0.35
CA PRO A 201 -2.26 -14.04 0.48
C PRO A 201 -1.32 -13.21 1.37
N PHE A 202 -0.83 -13.82 2.46
CA PHE A 202 0.25 -13.23 3.23
C PHE A 202 1.55 -13.20 2.42
N LEU A 203 2.42 -12.26 2.79
CA LEU A 203 3.70 -12.03 2.12
C LEU A 203 4.75 -12.91 2.79
N ASP A 204 5.53 -13.62 1.98
CA ASP A 204 6.63 -14.47 2.41
C ASP A 204 7.92 -14.10 1.67
N LEU A 205 9.05 -14.53 2.22
CA LEU A 205 10.35 -14.41 1.57
C LEU A 205 10.64 -15.63 0.72
N PHE A 206 11.11 -15.37 -0.49
CA PHE A 206 11.52 -16.37 -1.46
C PHE A 206 12.98 -16.17 -1.86
N LEU A 207 13.63 -17.27 -2.24
CA LEU A 207 14.99 -17.31 -2.73
C LEU A 207 14.98 -17.67 -4.21
N PHE A 208 15.70 -16.86 -4.98
CA PHE A 208 16.16 -17.20 -6.31
C PHE A 208 17.68 -17.37 -6.23
N SER A 209 18.19 -18.58 -6.47
CA SER A 209 19.53 -18.99 -6.04
C SER A 209 20.68 -18.46 -6.89
N ASP A 210 20.43 -18.16 -8.17
CA ASP A 210 21.48 -17.78 -9.12
C ASP A 210 21.02 -16.68 -10.09
N THR A 211 21.44 -15.44 -9.82
CA THR A 211 21.15 -14.27 -10.66
C THR A 211 21.65 -14.41 -12.10
N MET A 212 22.65 -15.25 -12.38
CA MET A 212 23.14 -15.47 -13.75
C MET A 212 22.12 -16.19 -14.64
N SER A 213 21.14 -16.87 -14.04
CA SER A 213 20.05 -17.55 -14.76
C SER A 213 18.84 -16.66 -15.07
N LEU A 214 18.84 -15.40 -14.60
CA LEU A 214 17.78 -14.45 -14.90
C LEU A 214 17.72 -14.15 -16.40
N ARG A 215 16.50 -14.18 -16.93
CA ARG A 215 16.24 -13.87 -18.34
C ARG A 215 15.00 -12.99 -18.47
N LYS A 216 14.99 -12.20 -19.54
CA LYS A 216 13.82 -11.42 -19.95
C LYS A 216 12.77 -12.36 -20.52
N GLU A 217 11.51 -12.16 -20.16
CA GLU A 217 10.41 -12.87 -20.82
C GLU A 217 10.16 -12.24 -22.20
N THR A 218 10.40 -12.98 -23.28
CA THR A 218 10.09 -12.51 -24.64
C THR A 218 8.63 -12.81 -24.96
N HIS A 219 7.76 -11.79 -24.85
CA HIS A 219 6.31 -11.97 -25.02
C HIS A 219 5.91 -12.49 -26.41
N LYS A 220 5.27 -13.67 -26.47
CA LYS A 220 4.28 -14.06 -27.51
C LYS A 220 2.83 -14.10 -26.99
N THR A 221 2.55 -13.68 -25.76
CA THR A 221 1.21 -13.78 -25.16
C THR A 221 0.89 -12.60 -24.24
N VAL A 222 0.48 -11.47 -24.82
CA VAL A 222 -0.22 -10.38 -24.11
C VAL A 222 -1.54 -10.10 -24.83
N GLU A 223 -2.40 -11.11 -24.94
CA GLU A 223 -3.80 -10.93 -25.36
C GLU A 223 -4.75 -11.75 -24.47
N THR A 224 -4.62 -11.71 -23.13
CA THR A 224 -5.75 -12.10 -22.24
C THR A 224 -5.54 -11.72 -20.77
N ILE A 225 -5.29 -10.45 -20.45
CA ILE A 225 -5.48 -9.98 -19.06
C ILE A 225 -6.19 -8.63 -19.06
N GLN A 226 -7.47 -8.66 -19.47
CA GLN A 226 -8.44 -7.68 -19.01
C GLN A 226 -9.08 -8.26 -17.76
N ALA A 227 -8.88 -7.59 -16.63
CA ALA A 227 -9.41 -7.93 -15.32
C ALA A 227 -10.90 -8.28 -15.40
N SER A 228 -11.23 -9.54 -15.12
CA SER A 228 -12.59 -10.03 -14.96
C SER A 228 -13.11 -9.65 -13.57
N LEU A 229 -13.69 -8.46 -13.48
CA LEU A 229 -14.79 -8.17 -12.57
C LEU A 229 -15.97 -7.66 -13.40
N GLY A 230 -16.84 -8.60 -13.80
CA GLY A 230 -18.20 -8.35 -14.26
C GLY A 230 -18.41 -8.13 -15.76
N SER A 231 -18.91 -9.15 -16.47
CA SER A 231 -20.20 -9.12 -17.17
C SER A 231 -20.39 -10.35 -18.07
N SER A 232 -21.60 -10.88 -18.06
CA SER A 232 -22.15 -11.96 -18.87
C SER A 232 -22.11 -11.68 -20.38
N GLY A 233 -21.68 -12.64 -21.20
CA GLY A 233 -21.94 -12.59 -22.65
C GLY A 233 -21.13 -13.58 -23.50
N LYS A 234 -21.79 -14.67 -23.89
CA LYS A 234 -21.60 -15.59 -25.03
C LYS A 234 -20.22 -15.74 -25.72
N SER A 235 -19.83 -17.01 -25.80
CA SER A 235 -18.69 -17.62 -26.48
C SER A 235 -18.46 -17.19 -27.93
N ALA A 236 -17.22 -16.79 -28.23
CA ALA A 236 -16.60 -16.90 -29.55
C ALA A 236 -15.23 -17.57 -29.38
N LYS A 237 -14.97 -18.65 -30.13
CA LYS A 237 -13.68 -19.38 -30.13
C LYS A 237 -12.68 -18.66 -31.06
N PRO A 238 -11.43 -18.38 -30.65
CA PRO A 238 -10.40 -18.01 -31.60
C PRO A 238 -9.68 -19.25 -32.15
N ASN A 239 -9.37 -19.20 -33.44
CA ASN A 239 -8.62 -20.19 -34.21
C ASN A 239 -7.17 -20.28 -33.71
N LYS A 240 -6.66 -21.52 -33.58
CA LYS A 240 -5.25 -21.83 -33.38
C LYS A 240 -4.53 -21.83 -34.73
N THR A 241 -3.59 -20.92 -34.92
CA THR A 241 -2.46 -21.15 -35.83
C THR A 241 -1.30 -21.66 -35.00
N GLN A 242 -0.91 -22.91 -35.25
CA GLN A 242 0.27 -23.56 -34.68
C GLN A 242 1.51 -23.09 -35.42
N GLU A 243 2.44 -22.47 -34.71
CA GLU A 243 3.86 -22.53 -35.07
C GLU A 243 4.58 -23.24 -33.93
N ASN A 244 5.08 -24.43 -34.24
CA ASN A 244 5.96 -25.22 -33.41
C ASN A 244 7.36 -24.61 -33.47
N ASP A 245 7.83 -24.06 -32.35
CA ASP A 245 9.25 -24.07 -32.02
C ASP A 245 9.41 -24.93 -30.77
N SER A 246 10.04 -26.09 -30.96
CA SER A 246 10.44 -27.02 -29.91
C SER A 246 11.58 -26.39 -29.09
N PHE A 247 11.25 -25.83 -27.93
CA PHE A 247 12.22 -25.57 -26.88
C PHE A 247 12.34 -26.83 -26.03
N ASP A 248 13.32 -27.67 -26.37
CA ASP A 248 13.74 -28.81 -25.56
C ASP A 248 14.26 -28.33 -24.18
N ASP A 249 13.69 -28.90 -23.12
CA ASP A 249 14.25 -29.13 -21.78
C ASP A 249 15.19 -28.06 -21.17
N ILE A 250 14.75 -26.81 -21.07
CA ILE A 250 15.34 -25.87 -20.11
C ILE A 250 14.65 -26.10 -18.77
N GLU A 251 15.38 -26.68 -17.81
CA GLU A 251 14.93 -26.81 -16.42
C GLU A 251 14.51 -25.41 -15.92
N GLU A 252 13.23 -25.25 -15.56
CA GLU A 252 12.72 -23.95 -15.11
C GLU A 252 13.44 -23.56 -13.82
N PRO A 253 14.04 -22.35 -13.75
CA PRO A 253 14.78 -21.96 -12.57
C PRO A 253 13.84 -21.94 -11.35
N GLU A 254 14.20 -22.70 -10.32
CA GLU A 254 13.36 -22.95 -9.16
C GLU A 254 13.37 -21.73 -8.21
N ILE A 255 12.19 -21.40 -7.69
CA ILE A 255 12.03 -20.41 -6.63
C ILE A 255 11.62 -21.11 -5.35
N ASP A 256 12.51 -21.05 -4.36
CA ASP A 256 12.33 -21.67 -3.06
C ASP A 256 11.72 -20.68 -2.05
N GLU A 257 11.01 -21.19 -1.05
CA GLU A 257 10.82 -20.41 0.18
C GLU A 257 12.18 -20.15 0.83
N PHE A 258 12.47 -18.88 1.14
CA PHE A 258 13.80 -18.50 1.64
C PHE A 258 14.17 -19.23 2.94
N SER A 259 13.25 -19.28 3.91
CA SER A 259 13.50 -20.02 5.14
C SER A 259 12.25 -20.25 5.97
N LYS A 260 11.99 -21.52 6.34
CA LYS A 260 10.90 -21.89 7.26
C LYS A 260 11.05 -21.35 8.69
N SER A 261 12.25 -20.91 9.10
CA SER A 261 12.43 -20.26 10.41
C SER A 261 12.19 -18.75 10.37
N ILE A 262 12.28 -18.14 9.18
CA ILE A 262 11.98 -16.72 8.96
C ILE A 262 10.52 -16.54 8.54
N ASN A 263 10.03 -17.29 7.55
CA ASN A 263 8.63 -17.23 7.15
C ASN A 263 7.73 -17.69 8.29
N SER A 264 6.73 -16.87 8.61
CA SER A 264 5.74 -17.15 9.63
C SER A 264 4.35 -17.28 9.01
N LYS A 265 3.31 -17.29 9.84
CA LYS A 265 1.92 -17.31 9.35
C LYS A 265 1.36 -15.93 9.00
N TYR A 266 2.18 -14.89 9.08
CA TYR A 266 1.85 -13.50 8.85
C TYR A 266 2.86 -12.89 7.88
N HIS A 267 2.65 -11.64 7.47
CA HIS A 267 3.56 -10.95 6.56
C HIS A 267 4.98 -10.93 7.10
N GLU A 268 5.88 -11.52 6.33
CA GLU A 268 7.29 -11.15 6.26
C GLU A 268 7.45 -10.12 5.15
N GLY A 269 8.40 -9.21 5.32
CA GLY A 269 8.62 -8.11 4.41
C GLY A 269 10.09 -7.90 4.09
N PRO A 270 10.43 -6.74 3.51
CA PRO A 270 11.77 -6.40 3.07
C PRO A 270 12.87 -6.77 4.06
N VAL A 271 14.01 -7.17 3.51
CA VAL A 271 15.18 -7.65 4.25
C VAL A 271 16.46 -6.97 3.81
N THR A 272 17.44 -6.97 4.69
CA THR A 272 18.84 -6.64 4.39
C THR A 272 19.76 -7.65 5.06
N PHE A 273 20.87 -7.97 4.42
CA PHE A 273 21.90 -8.84 4.96
C PHE A 273 23.12 -8.05 5.39
N PHE A 274 23.78 -8.52 6.44
CA PHE A 274 25.16 -8.12 6.67
C PHE A 274 26.04 -8.71 5.56
N LYS A 275 27.13 -8.02 5.22
CA LYS A 275 28.01 -8.37 4.09
C LYS A 275 28.56 -9.81 4.12
N ASP A 276 28.67 -10.42 5.30
CA ASP A 276 29.13 -11.80 5.48
C ASP A 276 28.00 -12.85 5.42
N TYR A 277 26.76 -12.42 5.18
CA TYR A 277 25.53 -13.22 5.17
C TYR A 277 25.29 -14.03 6.45
N LYS A 278 25.93 -13.67 7.57
CA LYS A 278 25.72 -14.35 8.87
C LYS A 278 24.60 -13.73 9.68
N LYS A 279 24.16 -12.54 9.32
CA LYS A 279 23.04 -11.84 9.97
C LYS A 279 22.10 -11.28 8.91
N ILE A 280 20.81 -11.32 9.23
CA ILE A 280 19.72 -10.74 8.45
C ILE A 280 18.92 -9.82 9.35
N VAL A 281 18.52 -8.66 8.83
CA VAL A 281 17.47 -7.83 9.42
C VAL A 281 16.27 -7.83 8.48
N PHE A 282 15.08 -8.04 9.01
CA PHE A 282 13.87 -8.19 8.19
C PHE A 282 12.64 -7.59 8.86
N THR A 283 11.67 -7.23 8.04
CA THR A 283 10.36 -6.74 8.49
C THR A 283 9.43 -7.91 8.75
N ARG A 284 8.67 -7.88 9.85
CA ARG A 284 7.60 -8.84 10.14
C ARG A 284 6.45 -8.16 10.86
N ASN A 285 5.23 -8.64 10.68
CA ASN A 285 4.14 -8.37 11.62
C ASN A 285 4.58 -8.63 13.09
N ASN A 286 3.99 -7.94 14.07
CA ASN A 286 4.29 -8.10 15.50
C ASN A 286 3.86 -9.47 16.05
N TYR A 287 4.58 -10.50 15.62
CA TYR A 287 4.40 -11.90 15.90
C TYR A 287 5.76 -12.56 16.07
N ASN A 288 5.99 -13.12 17.25
CA ASN A 288 7.20 -13.88 17.52
C ASN A 288 6.90 -15.02 18.50
N LYS A 289 7.50 -16.19 18.27
CA LYS A 289 7.35 -17.39 19.11
C LYS A 289 5.89 -17.72 19.47
N GLY A 290 4.99 -17.67 18.50
CA GLY A 290 3.58 -18.00 18.72
C GLY A 290 2.70 -16.87 19.23
N LYS A 291 3.27 -15.73 19.65
CA LYS A 291 2.55 -14.62 20.28
C LYS A 291 2.45 -13.43 19.36
N ALA A 292 1.22 -12.99 19.06
CA ALA A 292 0.95 -11.72 18.39
C ALA A 292 0.65 -10.64 19.43
N LYS A 293 1.11 -9.42 19.19
CA LYS A 293 0.69 -8.23 19.95
C LYS A 293 0.04 -7.23 19.01
N LYS A 294 -0.88 -6.45 19.54
CA LYS A 294 -1.62 -5.42 18.81
C LYS A 294 -1.43 -4.07 19.51
N SER A 295 -1.56 -3.00 18.74
CA SER A 295 -1.69 -1.64 19.26
C SER A 295 -2.96 -1.49 20.09
N GLU A 296 -3.11 -0.35 20.76
CA GLU A 296 -4.35 0.01 21.47
C GLU A 296 -5.58 0.01 20.54
N LYS A 297 -5.37 0.31 19.25
CA LYS A 297 -6.41 0.28 18.20
C LYS A 297 -6.65 -1.13 17.63
N GLY A 298 -6.03 -2.16 18.21
CA GLY A 298 -6.19 -3.55 17.76
C GLY A 298 -5.47 -3.89 16.46
N ILE A 299 -4.54 -3.04 16.01
CA ILE A 299 -3.77 -3.21 14.76
C ILE A 299 -2.49 -4.00 15.04
N ASN A 300 -2.17 -4.96 14.18
CA ASN A 300 -0.90 -5.67 14.25
C ASN A 300 0.17 -4.88 13.47
N MET A 301 1.01 -4.14 14.18
CA MET A 301 2.05 -3.30 13.59
C MET A 301 3.22 -4.11 13.00
N LEU A 302 3.98 -3.51 12.10
CA LEU A 302 5.22 -4.08 11.58
C LEU A 302 6.39 -3.80 12.51
N LYS A 303 7.33 -4.73 12.57
CA LYS A 303 8.53 -4.67 13.40
C LYS A 303 9.75 -5.16 12.66
N LEU A 304 10.90 -4.61 13.02
CA LEU A 304 12.20 -5.09 12.57
C LEU A 304 12.74 -6.17 13.49
N PHE A 305 13.18 -7.28 12.92
CA PHE A 305 13.82 -8.38 13.62
C PHE A 305 15.22 -8.63 13.05
N ILE A 306 16.13 -9.09 13.90
CA ILE A 306 17.45 -9.59 13.52
C ILE A 306 17.55 -11.09 13.81
N ALA A 307 18.18 -11.85 12.91
CA ALA A 307 18.49 -13.26 13.09
C ALA A 307 19.94 -13.57 12.71
N THR A 308 20.48 -14.67 13.24
CA THR A 308 21.85 -15.14 12.96
C THR A 308 21.81 -16.47 12.22
N LYS A 309 22.71 -16.67 11.26
CA LYS A 309 22.86 -17.93 10.53
C LYS A 309 23.72 -18.91 11.34
N LYS A 310 23.18 -20.10 11.62
CA LYS A 310 23.91 -21.24 12.23
C LYS A 310 23.77 -22.46 11.33
N GLY A 311 24.84 -22.77 10.58
CA GLY A 311 24.76 -23.74 9.47
C GLY A 311 23.81 -23.22 8.39
N ASN A 312 22.85 -24.03 7.96
CA ASN A 312 21.85 -23.66 6.94
C ASN A 312 20.54 -23.12 7.52
N LYS A 313 20.52 -22.73 8.81
CA LYS A 313 19.31 -22.25 9.49
C LYS A 313 19.50 -20.86 10.08
N TRP A 314 18.47 -20.03 9.99
CA TRP A 314 18.39 -18.78 10.74
C TRP A 314 17.85 -19.04 12.14
N THR A 315 18.58 -18.58 13.15
CA THR A 315 18.31 -18.75 14.57
C THR A 315 18.35 -17.40 15.30
N ASP A 316 18.07 -17.43 16.61
CA ASP A 316 18.24 -16.27 17.51
C ASP A 316 17.49 -15.02 17.06
N ILE A 317 16.27 -15.19 16.55
CA ILE A 317 15.38 -14.11 16.10
C ILE A 317 15.04 -13.19 17.28
N LYS A 318 15.49 -11.95 17.20
CA LYS A 318 15.33 -10.91 18.23
C LYS A 318 14.70 -9.66 17.61
N GLU A 319 13.80 -9.05 18.37
CA GLU A 319 13.21 -7.75 18.04
C GLU A 319 14.27 -6.65 18.19
N LEU A 320 14.29 -5.65 17.30
CA LEU A 320 15.16 -4.47 17.45
C LEU A 320 14.66 -3.52 18.54
N PRO A 321 15.56 -2.80 19.24
CA PRO A 321 15.23 -2.11 20.49
C PRO A 321 14.34 -0.86 20.34
N PHE A 322 14.21 -0.33 19.12
CA PHE A 322 13.42 0.88 18.81
C PHE A 322 12.03 0.58 18.22
N ASN A 323 11.65 -0.69 18.13
CA ASN A 323 10.32 -1.09 17.73
C ASN A 323 9.27 -0.69 18.77
N SER A 324 8.01 -0.61 18.35
CA SER A 324 6.87 -0.34 19.23
C SER A 324 5.66 -1.20 18.86
N ASN A 325 4.68 -1.28 19.76
CA ASN A 325 3.37 -1.84 19.43
C ASN A 325 2.43 -0.79 18.82
N GLU A 326 2.77 0.51 18.92
CA GLU A 326 1.90 1.62 18.52
C GLU A 326 2.27 2.25 17.17
N TYR A 327 3.45 1.94 16.65
CA TYR A 327 3.91 2.35 15.34
C TYR A 327 4.65 1.18 14.68
N SER A 328 4.73 1.24 13.36
CA SER A 328 5.42 0.29 12.51
C SER A 328 6.87 0.69 12.28
N THR A 329 7.73 -0.32 12.17
CA THR A 329 9.11 -0.19 11.72
C THR A 329 9.37 -1.26 10.68
N GLY A 330 10.03 -0.91 9.59
CA GLY A 330 10.24 -1.84 8.48
C GLY A 330 11.24 -1.35 7.45
N HIS A 331 11.36 -2.12 6.38
CA HIS A 331 12.11 -1.78 5.17
C HIS A 331 13.58 -1.43 5.47
N PRO A 332 14.32 -2.36 6.10
CA PRO A 332 15.69 -2.09 6.52
C PRO A 332 16.65 -2.10 5.32
N ALA A 333 17.65 -1.22 5.36
CA ALA A 333 18.77 -1.20 4.43
C ALA A 333 20.06 -0.87 5.15
N LEU A 334 21.06 -1.75 5.07
CA LEU A 334 22.38 -1.53 5.66
C LEU A 334 23.25 -0.68 4.75
N SER A 335 24.10 0.15 5.34
CA SER A 335 25.22 0.76 4.62
C SER A 335 26.25 -0.31 4.22
N PRO A 336 27.07 -0.08 3.17
CA PRO A 336 28.05 -1.07 2.69
C PRO A 336 29.06 -1.56 3.75
N ASP A 337 29.35 -0.71 4.75
CA ASP A 337 30.25 -1.00 5.87
C ASP A 337 29.55 -1.64 7.09
N ASN A 338 28.23 -1.89 7.01
CA ASN A 338 27.35 -2.36 8.07
C ASN A 338 27.30 -1.46 9.33
N ARG A 339 27.78 -0.20 9.26
CA ARG A 339 27.82 0.70 10.43
C ARG A 339 26.56 1.53 10.59
N LYS A 340 25.71 1.61 9.56
CA LYS A 340 24.43 2.29 9.58
C LYS A 340 23.35 1.37 9.03
N MET A 341 22.15 1.52 9.57
CA MET A 341 20.96 0.95 8.97
C MET A 341 19.91 2.04 8.81
N TYR A 342 19.39 2.15 7.60
CA TYR A 342 18.24 2.97 7.26
C TYR A 342 16.99 2.11 7.37
N PHE A 343 15.89 2.69 7.82
CA PHE A 343 14.62 2.00 7.94
C PHE A 343 13.46 3.00 7.91
N VAL A 344 12.26 2.49 7.68
CA VAL A 344 11.04 3.28 7.57
C VAL A 344 10.21 3.15 8.84
N SER A 345 9.56 4.23 9.26
CA SER A 345 8.66 4.25 10.41
C SER A 345 7.60 5.33 10.31
N ASP A 346 6.39 5.04 10.82
CA ASP A 346 5.31 6.01 11.09
C ASP A 346 5.33 6.49 12.56
N MET A 347 6.48 6.39 13.24
CA MET A 347 6.59 6.81 14.62
C MET A 347 6.35 8.32 14.80
N PRO A 348 5.80 8.74 15.97
CA PRO A 348 5.46 10.14 16.21
C PRO A 348 6.64 11.10 16.03
N GLY A 349 6.38 12.27 15.44
CA GLY A 349 7.38 13.32 15.22
C GLY A 349 8.01 13.31 13.82
N GLY A 350 7.55 12.46 12.91
CA GLY A 350 7.89 12.50 11.48
C GLY A 350 7.21 13.64 10.71
N PHE A 351 7.47 13.70 9.40
CA PHE A 351 6.99 14.73 8.49
C PHE A 351 5.73 14.34 7.72
N GLY A 352 5.47 13.04 7.54
CA GLY A 352 4.35 12.56 6.74
C GLY A 352 3.74 11.24 7.22
N GLY A 353 3.36 10.40 6.26
CA GLY A 353 2.80 9.08 6.51
C GLY A 353 3.85 8.11 7.06
N THR A 354 4.96 7.95 6.34
CA THR A 354 6.12 7.21 6.82
C THR A 354 7.39 7.95 6.46
N ASP A 355 8.33 7.97 7.39
CA ASP A 355 9.61 8.64 7.23
C ASP A 355 10.75 7.61 7.24
N ILE A 356 11.86 7.95 6.58
CA ILE A 356 13.12 7.23 6.69
C ILE A 356 13.94 7.77 7.87
N TYR A 357 14.40 6.82 8.68
CA TYR A 357 15.27 7.02 9.82
C TYR A 357 16.59 6.26 9.63
N VAL A 358 17.63 6.69 10.32
CA VAL A 358 18.93 6.02 10.38
C VAL A 358 19.30 5.69 11.82
N VAL A 359 19.92 4.53 12.03
CA VAL A 359 20.57 4.12 13.28
C VAL A 359 22.02 3.74 13.03
N ASP A 360 22.90 4.09 13.97
CA ASP A 360 24.26 3.54 14.04
C ASP A 360 24.21 2.08 14.54
N TYR A 361 25.07 1.23 13.99
CA TYR A 361 25.33 -0.13 14.46
C TYR A 361 26.80 -0.31 14.85
N ARG A 362 27.04 -0.75 16.10
CA ARG A 362 28.39 -0.99 16.62
C ARG A 362 28.42 -2.27 17.45
N GLU A 363 29.06 -3.31 16.91
CA GLU A 363 29.34 -4.57 17.62
C GLU A 363 28.10 -5.21 18.31
N GLY A 364 26.94 -5.17 17.64
CA GLY A 364 25.69 -5.72 18.19
C GLY A 364 24.79 -4.70 18.88
N ASN A 365 25.25 -3.47 19.09
CA ASN A 365 24.47 -2.39 19.68
C ASN A 365 23.90 -1.47 18.60
N TRP A 366 22.64 -1.07 18.80
CA TRP A 366 21.93 -0.11 17.95
C TRP A 366 21.88 1.24 18.66
N GLY A 367 22.19 2.31 17.92
CA GLY A 367 21.99 3.68 18.38
C GLY A 367 20.51 4.09 18.40
N ALA A 368 20.26 5.32 18.84
CA ALA A 368 18.93 5.93 18.74
C ALA A 368 18.59 6.26 17.26
N PRO A 369 17.34 6.05 16.82
CA PRO A 369 16.90 6.48 15.50
C PRO A 369 17.00 8.00 15.30
N ILE A 370 17.46 8.41 14.13
CA ILE A 370 17.55 9.81 13.70
C ILE A 370 16.77 9.95 12.39
N ASN A 371 15.83 10.90 12.34
CA ASN A 371 15.06 11.20 11.12
C ASN A 371 15.98 11.83 10.06
N LEU A 372 15.89 11.42 8.79
CA LEU A 372 16.75 11.95 7.72
C LEU A 372 16.43 13.39 7.28
N GLY A 373 15.41 14.02 7.85
CA GLY A 373 15.08 15.42 7.59
C GLY A 373 14.30 15.64 6.29
N ARG A 374 13.92 16.90 6.05
CA ARG A 374 12.98 17.30 4.98
C ARG A 374 13.50 17.19 3.55
N GLU A 375 14.81 16.94 3.38
CA GLU A 375 15.36 16.67 2.04
C GLU A 375 14.95 15.28 1.55
N VAL A 376 14.85 14.32 2.47
CA VAL A 376 14.42 12.95 2.18
C VAL A 376 12.94 12.79 2.47
N ASN A 377 12.51 13.16 3.68
CA ASN A 377 11.16 12.90 4.17
C ASN A 377 10.20 14.05 3.84
N THR A 378 8.98 13.69 3.45
CA THR A 378 7.95 14.60 2.96
C THR A 378 6.65 14.41 3.74
N GLU A 379 5.58 15.10 3.32
CA GLU A 379 4.23 14.87 3.82
C GLU A 379 3.62 13.53 3.31
N GLY A 380 4.33 12.82 2.43
CA GLY A 380 3.98 11.52 1.85
C GLY A 380 4.51 10.32 2.64
N ASN A 381 4.64 9.18 1.96
CA ASN A 381 5.25 7.96 2.45
C ASN A 381 6.60 7.78 1.75
N GLU A 382 7.70 7.86 2.51
CA GLU A 382 9.01 7.42 2.06
C GLU A 382 9.24 5.95 2.44
N MET A 383 9.58 5.13 1.45
CA MET A 383 9.58 3.68 1.54
C MET A 383 10.79 3.06 0.83
N PHE A 384 11.14 1.83 1.22
CA PHE A 384 12.15 1.00 0.52
C PHE A 384 13.51 1.69 0.34
N PRO A 385 14.16 2.17 1.42
CA PRO A 385 15.51 2.70 1.32
C PRO A 385 16.45 1.62 0.79
N PHE A 386 17.46 2.01 0.03
CA PHE A 386 18.54 1.16 -0.42
C PHE A 386 19.83 1.98 -0.55
N VAL A 387 20.97 1.36 -0.22
CA VAL A 387 22.29 1.97 -0.33
C VAL A 387 23.14 1.06 -1.22
N ASP A 388 23.67 1.59 -2.31
CA ASP A 388 24.58 0.81 -3.15
C ASP A 388 26.02 0.79 -2.60
N GLU A 389 26.90 -0.02 -3.19
CA GLU A 389 28.29 -0.21 -2.72
C GLU A 389 29.14 1.06 -2.77
N ILE A 390 28.78 2.06 -3.59
CA ILE A 390 29.49 3.35 -3.67
C ILE A 390 28.85 4.43 -2.79
N GLY A 391 27.72 4.12 -2.15
CA GLY A 391 27.05 4.97 -1.16
C GLY A 391 25.93 5.84 -1.71
N ASN A 392 25.44 5.61 -2.94
CA ASN A 392 24.24 6.28 -3.40
C ASN A 392 23.03 5.77 -2.62
N PHE A 393 22.10 6.69 -2.34
CA PHE A 393 20.90 6.43 -1.55
C PHE A 393 19.66 6.49 -2.43
N TYR A 394 18.91 5.40 -2.48
CA TYR A 394 17.68 5.26 -3.25
C TYR A 394 16.51 5.00 -2.31
N PHE A 395 15.33 5.48 -2.66
CA PHE A 395 14.08 5.22 -1.95
C PHE A 395 12.89 5.52 -2.86
N ALA A 396 11.73 4.96 -2.55
CA ALA A 396 10.47 5.31 -3.19
C ALA A 396 9.72 6.36 -2.35
N SER A 397 9.01 7.28 -2.99
CA SER A 397 8.20 8.30 -2.33
C SER A 397 6.92 8.57 -3.10
N ASP A 398 5.83 8.86 -2.39
CA ASP A 398 4.60 9.43 -2.96
C ASP A 398 4.45 10.95 -2.67
N GLY A 399 5.47 11.58 -2.10
CA GLY A 399 5.52 13.01 -1.80
C GLY A 399 6.60 13.80 -2.56
N HIS A 400 7.60 13.13 -3.14
CA HIS A 400 8.44 13.71 -4.20
C HIS A 400 7.76 13.54 -5.56
N ALA A 401 7.87 14.56 -6.42
CA ALA A 401 7.37 14.47 -7.78
C ALA A 401 8.48 13.90 -8.68
N GLY A 402 8.27 12.70 -9.23
CA GLY A 402 9.27 11.96 -9.99
C GLY A 402 8.98 10.48 -9.97
#